data_AF-A0AAD6W3M2-F1
#
_entry.id   AF-A0AAD6W3M2-F1
#
_cell.length_a   1.000
_cell.length_b   1.000
_cell.length_c   1.000
_cell.angle_alpha   90.00
_cell.angle_beta   90.00
_cell.angle_gamma   90.00
#
_symmetry.space_group_name_H-M   'P 1'
#
loop_
_entity.id
_entity.type
_entity.pdbx_description
1 polymer ?
#
loop_
_entity_poly.entity_id
_entity_poly.type
_entity_poly.pdbx_seq_one_letter_code
_entity_poly.pdbx_strand_id
1 'polypeptide(L)'
;MKVSKTATEDAVVVLWSMCCLFRDEKVVEKVARSNGVTKVLLVMQSEVGEGNCVRRMCGDLIKVLRRGCKNVGGFSGAVSYETKTTHIMPC
;
A
#
# COMPACT_ATOMS: atom_id res chain seq x y z
N MET A 1 2.68 -16.62 11.10
CA MET A 1 2.64 -16.05 12.47
C MET A 1 1.21 -15.64 12.77
N LYS A 2 0.61 -16.13 13.85
CA LYS A 2 -0.73 -15.74 14.29
C LYS A 2 -0.55 -14.65 15.37
N VAL A 3 -0.60 -13.40 14.94
CA VAL A 3 -0.50 -12.21 15.81
C VAL A 3 -1.91 -11.84 16.28
N SER A 4 -2.06 -11.30 17.48
CA SER A 4 -3.38 -10.86 17.97
C SER A 4 -3.90 -9.69 17.14
N LYS A 5 -5.23 -9.50 17.14
CA LYS A 5 -5.87 -8.37 16.44
C LYS A 5 -5.33 -7.04 16.98
N THR A 6 -5.29 -6.88 18.31
CA THR A 6 -4.76 -5.68 18.99
C THR A 6 -3.32 -5.36 18.62
N ALA A 7 -2.43 -6.34 18.60
CA ALA A 7 -1.03 -6.09 18.22
C ALA A 7 -0.88 -5.65 16.75
N THR A 8 -1.80 -6.08 15.88
CA THR A 8 -1.84 -5.63 14.48
C THR A 8 -2.33 -4.19 14.39
N GLU A 9 -3.35 -3.82 15.17
CA GLU A 9 -3.87 -2.44 15.24
C GLU A 9 -2.80 -1.48 15.76
N ASP A 10 -2.12 -1.82 16.85
CA ASP A 10 -1.03 -1.02 17.42
C ASP A 10 0.10 -0.82 16.40
N ALA A 11 0.46 -1.87 15.66
CA ALA A 11 1.45 -1.78 14.59
C ALA A 11 1.01 -0.83 13.47
N VAL A 12 -0.28 -0.84 13.08
CA VAL A 12 -0.83 0.11 12.10
C VAL A 12 -0.78 1.54 12.63
N VAL A 13 -1.11 1.77 13.90
CA VAL A 13 -1.05 3.09 14.54
C VAL A 13 0.37 3.64 14.53
N VAL A 14 1.37 2.85 14.93
CA VAL A 14 2.78 3.26 14.92
C VAL A 14 3.23 3.57 13.49
N LEU A 15 2.92 2.69 12.54
CA LEU A 15 3.31 2.87 11.14
C LEU A 15 2.67 4.12 10.53
N TRP A 16 1.37 4.32 10.76
CA TRP A 16 0.64 5.50 10.31
C TRP A 16 1.19 6.78 10.95
N SER A 17 1.51 6.75 12.25
CA SER A 17 2.10 7.92 12.93
C SER A 17 3.43 8.32 12.29
N MET A 18 4.34 7.37 12.09
CA MET A 18 5.64 7.65 11.45
C MET A 18 5.49 8.17 10.01
N CYS A 19 4.63 7.55 9.21
CA CYS A 19 4.48 7.88 7.79
C CYS A 19 3.61 9.13 7.52
N CYS A 20 2.57 9.35 8.32
CA CYS A 20 1.52 10.35 8.05
C CYS A 20 1.56 11.54 9.02
N LEU A 21 1.81 11.31 10.31
CA LEU A 21 1.89 12.37 11.32
C LEU A 21 3.26 13.02 11.34
N PHE A 22 4.32 12.23 11.52
CA PHE A 22 5.71 12.71 11.55
C PHE A 22 6.31 12.91 10.16
N ARG A 23 5.71 12.31 9.12
CA ARG A 23 6.15 12.40 7.72
C ARG A 23 7.63 12.03 7.54
N ASP A 24 8.09 11.00 8.26
CA ASP A 24 9.47 10.55 8.18
C ASP A 24 9.72 9.86 6.82
N GLU A 25 10.39 10.59 5.91
CA GLU A 25 10.65 10.10 4.55
C GLU A 25 11.53 8.85 4.53
N LYS A 26 12.44 8.67 5.49
CA LYS A 26 13.30 7.47 5.58
C LYS A 26 12.47 6.25 5.93
N VAL A 27 11.49 6.41 6.82
CA VAL A 27 10.54 5.34 7.15
C VAL A 27 9.66 5.04 5.95
N VAL A 28 9.11 6.05 5.28
CA VAL A 28 8.27 5.87 4.08
C VAL A 28 9.02 5.10 2.99
N GLU A 29 10.27 5.49 2.70
CA GLU A 29 11.13 4.82 1.72
C GLU A 29 11.40 3.36 2.09
N LYS A 30 11.78 3.11 3.34
CA LYS A 30 12.08 1.75 3.84
C LYS A 30 10.84 0.86 3.78
N VAL A 31 9.69 1.39 4.16
CA VAL A 31 8.42 0.65 4.12
C VAL A 31 8.01 0.37 2.67
N ALA A 32 8.13 1.35 1.77
CA ALA A 32 7.86 1.16 0.35
C ALA A 32 8.73 0.07 -0.27
N ARG A 33 10.04 0.05 0.02
CA ARG A 33 10.97 -1.01 -0.42
C ARG A 33 10.64 -2.41 0.14
N SER A 34 9.93 -2.49 1.26
CA SER A 34 9.63 -3.74 1.96
C SER A 34 8.28 -4.39 1.60
N ASN A 35 7.73 -4.04 0.42
CA ASN A 35 6.36 -4.38 0.00
C ASN A 35 5.28 -3.85 0.96
N GLY A 36 5.51 -2.66 1.54
CA GLY A 36 4.63 -2.07 2.53
C GLY A 36 3.20 -1.86 2.04
N VAL A 37 3.00 -1.44 0.78
CA VAL A 37 1.65 -1.26 0.19
C VAL A 37 0.86 -2.57 0.20
N THR A 38 1.48 -3.67 -0.22
CA THR A 38 0.83 -5.00 -0.24
C THR A 38 0.47 -5.45 1.17
N LYS A 39 1.37 -5.29 2.13
CA LYS A 39 1.11 -5.66 3.53
C LYS A 39 -0.03 -4.84 4.15
N VAL A 40 -0.08 -3.53 3.87
CA VAL A 40 -1.16 -2.66 4.34
C VAL A 40 -2.50 -3.04 3.70
N LEU A 41 -2.52 -3.40 2.42
CA LEU A 41 -3.73 -3.89 1.74
C LEU A 41 -4.24 -5.20 2.35
N LEU A 42 -3.33 -6.14 2.68
CA LEU A 42 -3.70 -7.38 3.35
C LEU A 42 -4.33 -7.12 4.72
N VAL A 43 -3.78 -6.20 5.51
CA VAL A 43 -4.36 -5.82 6.81
C VAL A 43 -5.76 -5.21 6.62
N MET A 44 -5.92 -4.33 5.64
CA MET A 44 -7.19 -3.69 5.32
C MET A 44 -8.29 -4.68 4.89
N GLN A 45 -7.91 -5.79 4.22
CA GLN A 45 -8.81 -6.85 3.79
C GLN A 45 -9.06 -7.93 4.86
N SER A 46 -8.25 -7.95 5.93
CA SER A 46 -8.42 -8.88 7.04
C SER A 46 -9.53 -8.45 8.00
N GLU A 47 -9.96 -9.35 8.90
CA GLU A 47 -10.92 -9.03 9.97
C GLU A 47 -10.48 -7.87 10.89
N VAL A 48 -9.17 -7.56 10.94
CA VAL A 48 -8.64 -6.40 11.69
C VAL A 48 -8.98 -5.07 10.98
N GLY A 49 -9.21 -5.10 9.67
CA GLY A 49 -9.67 -3.95 8.88
C GLY A 49 -11.15 -3.61 9.06
N GLU A 50 -11.89 -4.38 9.84
CA GLU A 50 -13.32 -4.17 10.10
C GLU A 50 -13.58 -2.93 10.99
N GLY A 51 -12.58 -2.48 11.75
CA GLY A 51 -12.61 -1.21 12.47
C GLY A 51 -12.50 0.01 11.53
N ASN A 52 -13.42 0.98 11.66
CA ASN A 52 -13.42 2.22 10.88
C ASN A 52 -12.10 3.02 10.99
N CYS A 53 -11.44 2.98 12.15
CA CYS A 53 -10.17 3.67 12.38
C CYS A 53 -9.00 3.04 11.63
N VAL A 54 -8.84 1.71 11.73
CA VAL A 54 -7.76 0.96 11.08
C VAL A 54 -7.84 1.10 9.56
N ARG A 55 -9.05 0.98 9.01
CA ARG A 55 -9.29 1.12 7.57
C ARG A 55 -8.90 2.50 7.04
N ARG A 56 -9.22 3.56 7.78
CA ARG A 56 -8.81 4.94 7.45
C ARG A 56 -7.29 5.08 7.45
N MET A 57 -6.63 4.59 8.49
CA MET A 57 -5.17 4.63 8.62
C MET A 57 -4.48 3.85 7.49
N CYS A 58 -4.96 2.66 7.17
CA CYS A 58 -4.48 1.88 6.01
C CYS A 58 -4.64 2.66 4.70
N GLY A 59 -5.78 3.32 4.48
CA GLY A 59 -6.02 4.14 3.30
C GLY A 59 -5.02 5.29 3.16
N ASP A 60 -4.69 5.97 4.25
CA ASP A 60 -3.72 7.07 4.23
C ASP A 60 -2.28 6.56 4.03
N LEU A 61 -1.92 5.45 4.66
CA LEU A 61 -0.64 4.77 4.43
C LEU A 61 -0.46 4.41 2.95
N ILE A 62 -1.47 3.84 2.29
CA ILE A 62 -1.40 3.50 0.86
C ILE A 62 -1.12 4.75 0.01
N LYS A 63 -1.75 5.90 0.32
CA LYS A 63 -1.51 7.15 -0.42
C LYS A 63 -0.07 7.63 -0.26
N VAL A 64 0.48 7.60 0.97
CA VAL A 64 1.85 8.05 1.26
C VAL A 64 2.89 7.11 0.64
N LEU A 65 2.73 5.80 0.83
CA LEU A 65 3.68 4.79 0.32
C LEU A 65 3.76 4.78 -1.21
N ARG A 66 2.64 5.01 -1.91
CA ARG A 66 2.64 5.14 -3.38
C ARG A 66 3.43 6.35 -3.88
N ARG A 67 3.52 7.43 -3.09
CA ARG A 67 4.38 8.59 -3.42
C ARG A 67 5.85 8.24 -3.20
N GLY A 68 6.17 7.53 -2.11
CA GLY A 68 7.52 7.03 -1.84
C GLY A 68 8.08 6.14 -2.96
N CYS A 69 7.24 5.30 -3.58
CA CYS A 69 7.65 4.50 -4.74
C CYS A 69 8.05 5.31 -5.99
N LYS A 70 7.51 6.52 -6.18
CA LYS A 70 7.87 7.37 -7.33
C LYS A 70 9.28 7.96 -7.21
N ASN A 71 9.74 8.22 -5.99
CA ASN A 71 11.06 8.82 -5.74
C ASN A 71 12.22 7.80 -5.81
N VAL A 72 11.92 6.49 -5.86
CA VAL A 72 12.92 5.40 -5.74
C VAL A 72 13.15 4.64 -7.06
N GLY A 73 12.62 5.15 -8.19
CA GLY A 73 13.04 4.68 -9.52
C GLY A 73 12.66 3.24 -9.87
N GLY A 74 11.42 2.81 -9.64
CA GLY A 74 11.04 1.44 -10.02
C GLY A 74 9.57 1.03 -10.02
N PHE A 75 8.62 1.94 -9.81
CA PHE A 75 7.20 1.60 -10.00
C PHE A 75 6.45 2.73 -10.71
N SER A 76 6.94 3.08 -11.90
CA SER A 76 6.09 3.59 -12.97
C SER A 76 5.10 2.49 -13.36
N GLY A 77 4.01 2.37 -12.60
CA GLY A 77 2.85 1.53 -12.92
C GLY A 77 2.06 2.05 -14.13
N ALA A 78 2.76 2.39 -15.21
CA ALA A 78 2.21 2.44 -16.54
C ALA A 78 2.75 1.19 -17.25
N VAL A 79 2.17 0.03 -16.92
CA VAL A 79 2.20 -1.09 -17.87
C VAL A 79 1.35 -0.57 -19.04
N SER A 80 2.02 -0.05 -20.06
CA SER A 80 1.39 0.21 -21.34
C SER A 80 0.94 -1.14 -21.86
N TYR A 81 -0.36 -1.42 -21.80
CA TYR A 81 -0.92 -2.59 -22.46
C TYR A 81 -0.77 -2.36 -23.95
N GLU A 82 0.25 -2.97 -24.56
CA GLU A 82 0.41 -3.01 -26.01
C GLU A 82 -0.66 -3.95 -26.58
N THR A 83 -1.88 -3.43 -26.80
CA THR A 83 -2.93 -4.19 -27.45
C THR A 83 -2.66 -4.20 -28.95
N LYS A 84 -2.09 -5.29 -29.46
CA LYS A 84 -2.16 -5.59 -30.90
C LYS A 84 -3.60 -5.98 -31.25
N THR A 85 -4.41 -5.00 -31.65
CA THR A 85 -5.73 -5.25 -32.23
C THR A 85 -5.55 -5.87 -33.61
N THR A 86 -5.73 -7.18 -33.72
CA THR A 86 -5.92 -7.86 -35.01
C THR A 86 -7.39 -7.76 -35.40
N HIS A 87 -7.69 -7.00 -36.45
CA HIS A 87 -9.03 -6.91 -37.02
C HIS A 87 -9.38 -8.26 -37.67
N ILE A 88 -10.40 -8.95 -37.15
CA ILE A 88 -10.95 -10.15 -37.79
C ILE A 88 -11.91 -9.67 -38.88
N MET A 89 -11.59 -9.98 -40.13
CA MET A 89 -12.44 -9.67 -41.27
C MET A 89 -13.39 -10.86 -41.52
N PRO A 90 -14.72 -10.66 -41.58
CA PRO A 90 -15.64 -11.75 -41.89
C PRO A 90 -15.53 -12.15 -43.37
N CYS A 91 -15.62 -13.46 -43.61
CA CYS A 91 -15.62 -14.10 -44.93
C CYS A 91 -16.92 -13.83 -45.69
#